data_AF-F6ZRR2-F1
#
_entry.id   AF-F6ZRR2-F1
#
_cell.length_a   1.000
_cell.length_b   1.000
_cell.length_c   1.000
_cell.angle_alpha   90.00
_cell.angle_beta   90.00
_cell.angle_gamma   90.00
#
_symmetry.space_group_name_H-M   'P 1'
#
loop_
_entity.id
_entity.type
_entity.pdbx_description
1 polymer ?
#
loop_
_entity_poly.entity_id
_entity_poly.type
_entity_poly.pdbx_seq_one_letter_code
_entity_poly.pdbx_strand_id
1 'polypeptide(L)'
;MGGSPTAGPKVWALGDLEDTHVSLGLLGATVVLVGLLRVVTLWGLPDGDPRRRPGPRLRPFLMELLATFQLCACTHELTVQADLNPSPHFGLTLTYFFTVIHGLTLTGSFCNPCAVLQKMAMERLAVETGILRILAQMAGALLARAYMVAVWSLGLIEQHRADRHRACRNPMRTDVPEACLVEAICSFIFHSAVIQLKYIRPKLRIHLQAALITFLVFAGGSITGAVFNPALALSLHMKCFQGEFHNFAIVYWVGPTAGKRGRLPSAGKGGSRRRPPGSVSGEASEQGHATSFPGWLPQGGDVGEAAWLSGKSPGLGVRDHGFECRLCPLSAG
;
A
#
# COMPACT_ATOMS: atom_id res chain seq x y z
N MET A 1 -30.17 25.95 -34.53
CA MET A 1 -29.25 26.50 -33.51
C MET A 1 -29.42 25.67 -32.24
N GLY A 2 -28.71 24.55 -32.13
CA GLY A 2 -28.72 23.70 -30.94
C GLY A 2 -27.45 23.99 -30.15
N GLY A 3 -27.58 24.71 -29.04
CA GLY A 3 -26.47 24.99 -28.13
C GLY A 3 -26.03 23.72 -27.42
N SER A 4 -24.74 23.38 -27.57
CA SER A 4 -24.07 22.37 -26.76
C SER A 4 -24.07 22.81 -25.29
N PRO A 5 -24.44 21.96 -24.31
CA PRO A 5 -24.35 22.34 -22.91
C PRO A 5 -22.87 22.46 -22.55
N THR A 6 -22.43 23.68 -22.28
CA THR A 6 -21.13 23.95 -21.68
C THR A 6 -21.06 23.24 -20.33
N ALA A 7 -20.07 22.35 -20.19
CA ALA A 7 -19.74 21.74 -18.91
C ALA A 7 -19.24 22.83 -17.95
N GLY A 8 -20.18 23.44 -17.22
CA GLY A 8 -19.86 24.31 -16.10
C GLY A 8 -19.10 23.53 -15.02
N PRO A 9 -18.29 24.21 -14.20
CA PRO A 9 -17.63 23.56 -13.07
C PRO A 9 -18.69 22.88 -12.19
N LYS A 10 -18.50 21.58 -11.89
CA LYS A 10 -19.33 20.85 -10.92
C LYS A 10 -19.27 21.61 -9.59
N VAL A 11 -20.31 22.37 -9.29
CA VAL A 11 -20.52 22.96 -7.96
C VAL A 11 -20.81 21.81 -7.02
N TRP A 12 -20.01 21.66 -5.97
CA TRP A 12 -20.24 20.69 -4.90
C TRP A 12 -21.66 20.86 -4.37
N ALA A 13 -22.53 19.86 -4.56
CA ALA A 13 -23.79 19.84 -3.84
C ALA A 13 -23.47 19.65 -2.36
N LEU A 14 -24.24 20.29 -1.47
CA LEU A 14 -24.03 20.18 -0.02
C LEU A 14 -24.02 18.71 0.46
N GLY A 15 -24.82 17.84 -0.19
CA GLY A 15 -24.85 16.41 0.08
C GLY A 15 -23.58 15.65 -0.30
N ASP A 16 -22.88 16.03 -1.37
CA ASP A 16 -21.62 15.37 -1.78
C ASP A 16 -20.51 15.63 -0.74
N LEU A 17 -20.56 16.80 -0.08
CA LEU A 17 -19.62 17.17 0.96
C LEU A 17 -19.89 16.40 2.26
N GLU A 18 -21.15 16.23 2.65
CA GLU A 18 -21.52 15.41 3.81
C GLU A 18 -21.12 13.94 3.60
N ASP A 19 -21.42 13.39 2.42
CA ASP A 19 -21.06 12.02 2.06
C ASP A 19 -19.53 11.80 2.08
N THR A 20 -18.78 12.80 1.61
CA THR A 20 -17.31 12.80 1.68
C THR A 20 -16.82 12.73 3.12
N HIS A 21 -17.39 13.51 4.04
CA HIS A 21 -17.00 13.50 5.45
C HIS A 21 -17.34 12.19 6.15
N VAL A 22 -18.52 11.61 5.89
CA VAL A 22 -18.92 10.32 6.46
C VAL A 22 -17.94 9.21 6.03
N SER A 23 -17.60 9.18 4.74
CA SER A 23 -16.65 8.22 4.18
C SER A 23 -15.23 8.41 4.73
N LEU A 24 -14.73 9.65 4.85
CA LEU A 24 -13.45 9.95 5.52
C LEU A 24 -13.47 9.58 7.00
N GLY A 25 -14.60 9.78 7.68
CA GLY A 25 -14.83 9.38 9.06
C GLY A 25 -14.73 7.86 9.22
N LEU A 26 -15.33 7.08 8.32
CA LEU A 26 -15.24 5.63 8.31
C LEU A 26 -13.81 5.12 8.08
N LEU A 27 -13.07 5.77 7.18
CA LEU A 27 -11.63 5.50 6.98
C LEU A 27 -10.84 5.73 8.28
N GLY A 28 -11.02 6.90 8.92
CA GLY A 28 -10.36 7.24 10.19
C GLY A 28 -10.72 6.26 11.31
N ALA A 29 -12.01 5.96 11.48
CA ALA A 29 -12.50 5.02 12.47
C ALA A 29 -11.92 3.61 12.29
N THR A 30 -11.80 3.14 11.04
CA THR A 30 -11.18 1.85 10.72
C THR A 30 -9.70 1.82 11.11
N VAL A 31 -8.95 2.87 10.81
CA VAL A 31 -7.53 3.00 11.21
C VAL A 31 -7.38 2.98 12.73
N VAL A 32 -8.21 3.74 13.46
CA VAL A 32 -8.16 3.79 14.93
C VAL A 32 -8.53 2.45 15.54
N LEU A 33 -9.61 1.81 15.07
CA LEU A 33 -10.05 0.49 15.53
C LEU A 33 -8.94 -0.54 15.38
N VAL A 34 -8.33 -0.63 14.18
CA VAL A 34 -7.23 -1.57 13.96
C VAL A 34 -6.00 -1.22 14.79
N GLY A 35 -5.67 0.06 14.93
CA GLY A 35 -4.59 0.51 15.81
C GLY A 35 -4.77 0.00 17.24
N LEU A 36 -5.98 0.17 17.81
CA LEU A 36 -6.33 -0.34 19.13
C LEU A 36 -6.23 -1.87 19.22
N LEU A 37 -6.77 -2.59 18.24
CA LEU A 37 -6.70 -4.06 18.21
C LEU A 37 -5.25 -4.56 18.10
N ARG A 38 -4.40 -3.89 17.31
CA ARG A 38 -2.97 -4.21 17.20
C ARG A 38 -2.26 -3.96 18.53
N VAL A 39 -2.55 -2.83 19.19
CA VAL A 39 -2.02 -2.55 20.53
C VAL A 39 -2.45 -3.66 21.49
N VAL A 40 -3.74 -3.97 21.62
CA VAL A 40 -4.24 -5.05 22.48
C VAL A 40 -3.57 -6.40 22.15
N THR A 41 -3.35 -6.71 20.88
CA THR A 41 -2.65 -7.94 20.46
C THR A 41 -1.18 -7.94 20.88
N LEU A 42 -0.48 -6.79 20.87
CA LEU A 42 0.89 -6.65 21.37
C LEU A 42 0.97 -6.86 22.89
N TRP A 43 0.03 -6.27 23.64
CA TRP A 43 0.00 -6.35 25.10
C TRP A 43 -0.50 -7.71 25.62
N GLY A 44 -1.49 -8.29 24.95
CA GLY A 44 -2.19 -9.49 25.40
C GLY A 44 -1.53 -10.81 25.00
N LEU A 45 -0.62 -10.81 24.01
CA LEU A 45 0.04 -12.03 23.55
C LEU A 45 1.57 -11.96 23.74
N PRO A 46 2.16 -12.95 24.44
CA PRO A 46 3.60 -13.00 24.64
C PRO A 46 4.33 -13.10 23.30
N ASP A 47 5.46 -12.39 23.17
CA ASP A 47 6.37 -12.60 22.05
C ASP A 47 6.92 -14.02 22.14
N GLY A 48 6.71 -14.83 21.11
CA GLY A 48 7.30 -16.16 21.07
C GLY A 48 8.83 -16.04 21.03
N ASP A 49 9.53 -16.63 22.00
CA ASP A 49 11.00 -16.69 22.01
C ASP A 49 11.48 -17.46 20.76
N PRO A 50 12.24 -16.84 19.84
CA PRO A 50 12.77 -17.52 18.66
C PRO A 50 13.76 -18.65 18.97
N ARG A 51 14.32 -18.71 20.19
CA ARG A 51 15.38 -19.66 20.58
C ARG A 51 14.90 -20.82 21.47
N ARG A 52 13.67 -20.78 22.01
CA ARG A 52 13.13 -21.85 22.86
C ARG A 52 11.73 -22.24 22.42
N ARG A 53 11.66 -23.30 21.59
CA ARG A 53 10.45 -23.90 21.01
C ARG A 53 9.67 -22.93 20.11
N PRO A 54 8.90 -23.39 19.10
CA PRO A 54 8.03 -22.50 18.34
C PRO A 54 7.00 -21.89 19.31
N GLY A 55 7.23 -20.66 19.75
CA GLY A 55 6.27 -19.89 20.53
C GLY A 55 4.94 -19.68 19.77
N PRO A 56 3.91 -19.11 20.42
CA PRO A 56 2.60 -18.98 19.82
C PRO A 56 2.65 -18.11 18.56
N ARG A 57 2.47 -18.76 17.39
CA ARG A 57 2.42 -18.12 16.07
C ARG A 57 1.21 -17.21 15.87
N LEU A 58 0.34 -17.13 16.88
CA LEU A 58 -0.89 -16.36 16.89
C LEU A 58 -0.62 -14.85 16.80
N ARG A 59 0.32 -14.30 17.58
CA ARG A 59 0.61 -12.85 17.55
C ARG A 59 1.03 -12.36 16.16
N PRO A 60 2.07 -12.91 15.50
CA PRO A 60 2.44 -12.45 14.16
C PRO A 60 1.36 -12.73 13.11
N PHE A 61 0.57 -13.81 13.26
CA PHE A 61 -0.58 -14.08 12.41
C PHE A 61 -1.64 -12.98 12.53
N LEU A 62 -2.06 -12.64 13.76
CA LEU A 62 -3.05 -11.59 14.00
C LEU A 62 -2.55 -10.21 13.55
N MET A 63 -1.26 -9.90 13.73
CA MET A 63 -0.70 -8.64 13.22
C MET A 63 -0.81 -8.54 11.70
N GLU A 64 -0.54 -9.62 10.95
CA GLU A 64 -0.72 -9.60 9.50
C GLU A 64 -2.18 -9.56 9.08
N LEU A 65 -3.04 -10.29 9.78
CA LEU A 65 -4.48 -10.29 9.52
C LEU A 65 -5.06 -8.89 9.70
N LEU A 66 -4.79 -8.26 10.85
CA LEU A 66 -5.27 -6.91 11.17
C LEU A 66 -4.70 -5.86 10.21
N ALA A 67 -3.42 -5.98 9.83
CA ALA A 67 -2.81 -5.06 8.88
C ALA A 67 -3.45 -5.15 7.49
N THR A 68 -3.61 -6.37 6.99
CA THR A 68 -4.20 -6.62 5.69
C THR A 68 -5.68 -6.22 5.68
N PHE A 69 -6.38 -6.45 6.80
CA PHE A 69 -7.73 -5.97 7.01
C PHE A 69 -7.83 -4.45 6.88
N GLN A 70 -6.99 -3.68 7.60
CA GLN A 70 -7.00 -2.21 7.53
C GLN A 70 -6.72 -1.72 6.12
N LEU A 71 -5.68 -2.26 5.48
CA LEU A 71 -5.32 -1.92 4.10
C LEU A 71 -6.52 -2.14 3.17
N CYS A 72 -7.11 -3.33 3.20
CA CYS A 72 -8.21 -3.70 2.32
C CYS A 72 -9.48 -2.88 2.59
N ALA A 73 -9.88 -2.72 3.85
CA ALA A 73 -11.08 -1.97 4.23
C ALA A 73 -10.94 -0.48 3.85
N CYS A 74 -9.76 0.10 4.07
CA CYS A 74 -9.50 1.47 3.66
C CYS A 74 -9.49 1.62 2.14
N THR A 75 -8.93 0.66 1.40
CA THR A 75 -8.96 0.71 -0.06
C THR A 75 -10.39 0.62 -0.62
N HIS A 76 -11.27 -0.21 -0.04
CA HIS A 76 -12.69 -0.23 -0.41
C HIS A 76 -13.32 1.14 -0.27
N GLU A 77 -13.15 1.79 0.89
CA GLU A 77 -13.75 3.12 1.11
C GLU A 77 -13.08 4.23 0.27
N LEU A 78 -11.78 4.11 -0.05
CA LEU A 78 -11.11 4.99 -1.02
C LEU A 78 -11.68 4.87 -2.43
N THR A 79 -12.15 3.67 -2.84
CA THR A 79 -12.86 3.55 -4.13
C THR A 79 -14.21 4.26 -4.13
N VAL A 80 -14.92 4.25 -2.99
CA VAL A 80 -16.15 5.02 -2.79
C VAL A 80 -15.86 6.53 -2.89
N GLN A 81 -14.80 7.00 -2.25
CA GLN A 81 -14.34 8.40 -2.36
C GLN A 81 -14.05 8.83 -3.80
N ALA A 82 -13.41 7.96 -4.58
CA ALA A 82 -13.11 8.25 -5.99
C ALA A 82 -14.37 8.38 -6.85
N ASP A 83 -15.47 7.72 -6.47
CA ASP A 83 -16.76 7.86 -7.14
C ASP A 83 -17.52 9.13 -6.70
N LEU A 84 -17.45 9.48 -5.40
CA LEU A 84 -18.05 10.72 -4.87
C LEU A 84 -17.39 11.97 -5.45
N ASN A 85 -16.05 11.95 -5.52
CA ASN A 85 -15.25 13.04 -6.06
C ASN A 85 -14.40 12.54 -7.23
N PRO A 86 -14.85 12.75 -8.48
CA PRO A 86 -14.14 12.27 -9.66
C PRO A 86 -12.88 13.09 -9.98
N SER A 87 -12.51 14.08 -9.14
CA SER A 87 -11.26 14.80 -9.32
C SER A 87 -10.08 13.85 -9.10
N PRO A 88 -9.25 13.60 -10.13
CA PRO A 88 -8.14 12.65 -10.01
C PRO A 88 -7.13 13.11 -8.95
N HIS A 89 -6.93 14.42 -8.79
CA HIS A 89 -6.02 14.97 -7.80
C HIS A 89 -6.47 14.69 -6.36
N PHE A 90 -7.77 14.71 -6.09
CA PHE A 90 -8.30 14.42 -4.76
C PHE A 90 -8.11 12.94 -4.41
N GLY A 91 -8.52 12.03 -5.31
CA GLY A 91 -8.33 10.59 -5.12
C GLY A 91 -6.86 10.19 -4.95
N LEU A 92 -5.95 10.78 -5.73
CA LEU A 92 -4.51 10.54 -5.60
C LEU A 92 -3.95 11.11 -4.29
N THR A 93 -4.43 12.27 -3.84
CA THR A 93 -4.03 12.86 -2.55
C THR A 93 -4.45 11.96 -1.39
N LEU A 94 -5.69 11.47 -1.40
CA LEU A 94 -6.16 10.52 -0.40
C LEU A 94 -5.39 9.19 -0.46
N THR A 95 -5.12 8.68 -1.67
CA THR A 95 -4.31 7.47 -1.86
C THR A 95 -2.92 7.63 -1.23
N TYR A 96 -2.24 8.74 -1.52
CA TYR A 96 -0.94 9.05 -0.92
C TYR A 96 -1.04 9.14 0.61
N PHE A 97 -2.00 9.92 1.12
CA PHE A 97 -2.18 10.16 2.55
C PHE A 97 -2.45 8.88 3.32
N PHE A 98 -3.40 8.06 2.87
CA PHE A 98 -3.71 6.79 3.52
C PHE A 98 -2.59 5.76 3.35
N THR A 99 -1.85 5.78 2.24
CA THR A 99 -0.65 4.93 2.10
C THR A 99 0.44 5.30 3.11
N VAL A 100 0.64 6.60 3.40
CA VAL A 100 1.51 7.05 4.50
C VAL A 100 0.99 6.55 5.84
N ILE A 101 -0.30 6.71 6.13
CA ILE A 101 -0.93 6.21 7.36
C ILE A 101 -0.71 4.70 7.51
N HIS A 102 -0.92 3.91 6.46
CA HIS A 102 -0.65 2.48 6.46
C HIS A 102 0.82 2.18 6.77
N GLY A 103 1.75 2.89 6.13
CA GLY A 103 3.18 2.75 6.41
C GLY A 103 3.58 3.08 7.85
N LEU A 104 2.86 3.99 8.51
CA LEU A 104 3.08 4.38 9.91
C LEU A 104 2.41 3.42 10.91
N THR A 105 1.22 2.91 10.59
CA THR A 105 0.38 2.12 11.51
C THR A 105 0.62 0.60 11.41
N LEU A 106 1.02 0.11 10.24
CA LEU A 106 1.14 -1.32 9.93
C LEU A 106 2.58 -1.83 10.04
N THR A 107 3.37 -1.25 10.95
CA THR A 107 4.77 -1.61 11.14
C THR A 107 4.95 -3.10 11.48
N GLY A 108 5.94 -3.75 10.86
CA GLY A 108 6.22 -5.18 11.05
C GLY A 108 5.35 -6.16 10.24
N SER A 109 4.36 -5.65 9.51
CA SER A 109 3.48 -6.43 8.63
C SER A 109 3.86 -6.25 7.15
N PHE A 110 3.71 -7.30 6.34
CA PHE A 110 3.95 -7.26 4.89
C PHE A 110 2.71 -6.82 4.11
N CYS A 111 1.52 -7.24 4.55
CA CYS A 111 0.23 -6.96 3.89
C CYS A 111 0.13 -7.33 2.40
N ASN A 112 1.10 -8.09 1.86
CA ASN A 112 1.20 -8.43 0.44
C ASN A 112 1.84 -9.81 0.28
N PRO A 113 1.13 -10.82 -0.27
CA PRO A 113 1.68 -12.16 -0.46
C PRO A 113 2.94 -12.17 -1.35
N CYS A 114 3.01 -11.28 -2.35
CA CYS A 114 4.19 -11.16 -3.19
C CYS A 114 5.42 -10.72 -2.38
N ALA A 115 5.27 -9.82 -1.42
CA ALA A 115 6.37 -9.39 -0.54
C ALA A 115 6.86 -10.54 0.36
N VAL A 116 5.94 -11.38 0.85
CA VAL A 116 6.27 -12.60 1.61
C VAL A 116 7.04 -13.60 0.75
N LEU A 117 6.55 -13.90 -0.46
CA LEU A 117 7.21 -14.80 -1.40
C LEU A 117 8.62 -14.32 -1.77
N GLN A 118 8.78 -13.01 -1.99
CA GLN A 118 10.09 -12.43 -2.26
C GLN A 118 11.03 -12.58 -1.08
N LYS A 119 10.54 -12.35 0.15
CA LYS A 119 11.35 -12.54 1.35
C LYS A 119 11.72 -14.01 1.58
N MET A 120 10.84 -14.95 1.25
CA MET A 120 11.17 -16.39 1.27
C MET A 120 12.22 -16.76 0.22
N ALA A 121 12.21 -16.11 -0.94
CA ALA A 121 13.15 -16.40 -2.04
C ALA A 121 14.53 -15.73 -1.87
N MET A 122 14.56 -14.52 -1.31
CA MET A 122 15.78 -13.70 -1.21
C MET A 122 16.40 -13.68 0.20
N GLU A 123 15.63 -13.99 1.23
CA GLU A 123 16.06 -13.98 2.63
C GLU A 123 15.74 -15.34 3.29
N ARG A 124 16.28 -15.58 4.50
CA ARG A 124 16.03 -16.83 5.25
C ARG A 124 14.69 -16.81 6.02
N LEU A 125 13.60 -16.34 5.39
CA LEU A 125 12.27 -16.48 6.00
C LEU A 125 11.82 -17.94 5.89
N ALA A 126 11.59 -18.60 7.04
CA ALA A 126 11.11 -19.97 7.08
C ALA A 126 9.80 -20.11 6.28
N VAL A 127 9.72 -21.14 5.43
CA VAL A 127 8.59 -21.38 4.52
C VAL A 127 7.28 -21.46 5.27
N GLU A 128 7.25 -22.17 6.39
CA GLU A 128 6.08 -22.31 7.25
C GLU A 128 5.57 -20.96 7.78
N THR A 129 6.49 -20.11 8.27
CA THR A 129 6.17 -18.75 8.70
C THR A 129 5.64 -17.91 7.55
N GLY A 130 6.23 -18.03 6.35
CA GLY A 130 5.75 -17.37 5.15
C GLY A 130 4.32 -17.76 4.79
N ILE A 131 4.02 -19.07 4.76
CA ILE A 131 2.68 -19.59 4.49
C ILE A 131 1.68 -19.05 5.51
N LEU A 132 2.00 -19.09 6.81
CA LEU A 132 1.10 -18.56 7.85
C LEU A 132 0.81 -17.07 7.67
N ARG A 133 1.79 -16.27 7.25
CA ARG A 133 1.57 -14.84 6.95
C ARG A 133 0.70 -14.64 5.72
N ILE A 134 0.87 -15.45 4.67
CA ILE A 134 0.00 -15.39 3.49
C ILE A 134 -1.43 -15.76 3.89
N LEU A 135 -1.63 -16.83 4.67
CA LEU A 135 -2.96 -17.21 5.16
C LEU A 135 -3.60 -16.10 5.99
N ALA A 136 -2.84 -15.45 6.87
CA ALA A 136 -3.31 -14.28 7.62
C ALA A 136 -3.74 -13.13 6.71
N GLN A 137 -2.97 -12.85 5.65
CA GLN A 137 -3.28 -11.81 4.67
C GLN A 137 -4.59 -12.14 3.91
N MET A 138 -4.75 -13.39 3.47
CA MET A 138 -5.98 -13.82 2.80
C MET A 138 -7.20 -13.73 3.72
N ALA A 139 -7.05 -14.17 4.98
CA ALA A 139 -8.12 -14.05 5.99
C ALA A 139 -8.48 -12.58 6.27
N GLY A 140 -7.47 -11.70 6.42
CA GLY A 140 -7.68 -10.27 6.63
C GLY A 140 -8.39 -9.60 5.44
N ALA A 141 -8.03 -9.98 4.22
CA ALA A 141 -8.68 -9.52 3.00
C ALA A 141 -10.17 -9.92 2.92
N LEU A 142 -10.48 -11.19 3.21
CA LEU A 142 -11.87 -11.68 3.23
C LEU A 142 -12.68 -11.03 4.36
N LEU A 143 -12.09 -10.87 5.54
CA LEU A 143 -12.73 -10.21 6.67
C LEU A 143 -13.02 -8.74 6.37
N ALA A 144 -12.09 -8.04 5.72
CA ALA A 144 -12.31 -6.65 5.29
C ALA A 144 -13.47 -6.57 4.31
N ARG A 145 -13.55 -7.48 3.35
CA ARG A 145 -14.68 -7.55 2.42
C ARG A 145 -16.01 -7.77 3.15
N ALA A 146 -16.06 -8.71 4.10
CA ALA A 146 -17.27 -8.97 4.88
C ALA A 146 -17.67 -7.75 5.73
N TYR A 147 -16.70 -7.12 6.37
CA TYR A 147 -16.87 -5.88 7.13
C TYR A 147 -17.44 -4.75 6.26
N MET A 148 -16.86 -4.49 5.09
CA MET A 148 -17.34 -3.41 4.21
C MET A 148 -18.75 -3.69 3.70
N VAL A 149 -19.09 -4.94 3.38
CA VAL A 149 -20.48 -5.31 3.01
C VAL A 149 -21.44 -5.03 4.16
N ALA A 150 -21.06 -5.33 5.41
CA ALA A 150 -21.89 -5.05 6.57
C ALA A 150 -22.02 -3.54 6.83
N VAL A 151 -20.92 -2.79 6.79
CA VAL A 151 -20.94 -1.34 7.02
C VAL A 151 -21.74 -0.62 5.93
N TRP A 152 -21.53 -0.95 4.66
CA TRP A 152 -22.27 -0.33 3.56
C TRP A 152 -23.76 -0.70 3.58
N SER A 153 -24.13 -1.85 4.15
CA SER A 153 -25.55 -2.20 4.31
C SER A 153 -26.32 -1.27 5.26
N LEU A 154 -25.61 -0.47 6.07
CA LEU A 154 -26.21 0.58 6.89
C LEU A 154 -26.65 1.80 6.07
N GLY A 155 -26.21 1.93 4.82
CA GLY A 155 -26.63 2.99 3.91
C GLY A 155 -26.27 4.39 4.41
N LEU A 156 -25.10 4.55 5.02
CA LEU A 156 -24.67 5.81 5.65
C LEU A 156 -24.56 6.97 4.64
N ILE A 157 -24.31 6.66 3.37
CA ILE A 157 -24.31 7.59 2.24
C ILE A 157 -25.02 6.95 1.04
N GLU A 158 -25.44 7.73 0.04
CA GLU A 158 -26.18 7.20 -1.12
C GLU A 158 -25.36 6.16 -1.89
N GLN A 159 -24.04 6.40 -2.00
CA GLN A 159 -23.14 5.49 -2.70
C GLN A 159 -23.04 4.13 -1.99
N HIS A 160 -23.25 4.03 -0.66
CA HIS A 160 -23.25 2.77 0.10
C HIS A 160 -24.42 1.83 -0.24
N ARG A 161 -25.45 2.31 -0.94
CA ARG A 161 -26.64 1.50 -1.25
C ARG A 161 -26.32 0.32 -2.17
N ALA A 162 -26.95 -0.80 -1.84
CA ALA A 162 -26.65 -2.12 -2.41
C ALA A 162 -26.78 -2.19 -3.95
N ASP A 163 -27.66 -1.40 -4.55
CA ASP A 163 -27.88 -1.42 -6.00
C ASP A 163 -26.69 -0.83 -6.79
N ARG A 164 -25.87 0.00 -6.15
CA ARG A 164 -24.71 0.67 -6.75
C ARG A 164 -23.41 -0.12 -6.53
N HIS A 165 -23.28 -0.76 -5.37
CA HIS A 165 -22.10 -1.57 -5.00
C HIS A 165 -22.15 -3.03 -5.45
N ARG A 166 -23.32 -3.54 -5.86
CA ARG A 166 -23.45 -4.91 -6.40
C ARG A 166 -23.00 -5.04 -7.84
N ALA A 167 -22.99 -3.97 -8.62
CA ALA A 167 -22.49 -3.99 -9.99
C ALA A 167 -20.96 -4.10 -9.96
N CYS A 168 -20.43 -5.31 -10.11
CA CYS A 168 -19.01 -5.48 -10.36
C CYS A 168 -18.63 -4.65 -11.60
N ARG A 169 -17.77 -3.65 -11.42
CA ARG A 169 -17.07 -3.02 -12.53
C ARG A 169 -15.84 -3.87 -12.80
N ASN A 170 -15.83 -4.63 -13.90
CA ASN A 170 -14.67 -5.41 -14.29
C ASN A 170 -13.43 -4.49 -14.31
N PRO A 171 -12.42 -4.73 -13.46
CA PRO A 171 -11.24 -3.86 -13.42
C PRO A 171 -10.42 -3.98 -14.69
N MET A 172 -10.51 -5.11 -15.41
CA MET A 172 -9.81 -5.33 -16.68
C MET A 172 -10.57 -4.60 -17.79
N ARG A 173 -9.99 -3.48 -18.25
CA ARG A 173 -10.44 -2.81 -19.48
C ARG A 173 -9.73 -3.33 -20.73
N THR A 174 -8.77 -4.24 -20.55
CA THR A 174 -7.90 -4.81 -21.57
C THR A 174 -7.97 -6.33 -21.53
N ASP A 175 -7.26 -6.99 -22.44
CA ASP A 175 -7.12 -8.44 -22.42
C ASP A 175 -6.29 -8.93 -21.21
N VAL A 176 -6.40 -10.23 -20.92
CA VAL A 176 -5.73 -10.87 -19.78
C VAL A 176 -4.20 -10.78 -19.86
N PRO A 177 -3.55 -10.98 -21.02
CA PRO A 177 -2.10 -10.82 -21.14
C PRO A 177 -1.60 -9.41 -20.86
N GLU A 178 -2.27 -8.37 -21.39
CA GLU A 178 -1.89 -6.97 -21.15
C GLU A 178 -2.08 -6.60 -19.68
N ALA A 179 -3.20 -7.01 -19.07
CA ALA A 179 -3.45 -6.79 -17.64
C ALA A 179 -2.38 -7.47 -16.77
N CYS A 180 -1.99 -8.71 -17.11
CA CYS A 180 -0.93 -9.44 -16.43
C CYS A 180 0.43 -8.72 -16.56
N LEU A 181 0.74 -8.19 -17.75
CA LEU A 181 1.97 -7.44 -18.00
C LEU A 181 2.03 -6.15 -17.17
N VAL A 182 0.94 -5.39 -17.10
CA VAL A 182 0.86 -4.15 -16.30
C VAL A 182 1.08 -4.47 -14.82
N GLU A 183 0.38 -5.45 -14.27
CA GLU A 183 0.54 -5.88 -12.87
C GLU A 183 1.96 -6.42 -12.59
N ALA A 184 2.58 -7.12 -13.54
CA ALA A 184 3.96 -7.56 -13.45
C ALA A 184 4.96 -6.41 -13.41
N ILE A 185 4.80 -5.40 -14.28
CA ILE A 185 5.65 -4.21 -14.33
C ILE A 185 5.50 -3.39 -13.05
N CYS A 186 4.26 -3.10 -12.63
CA CYS A 186 3.98 -2.37 -11.38
C CYS A 186 4.59 -3.08 -10.17
N SER A 187 4.40 -4.40 -10.07
CA SER A 187 4.99 -5.21 -9.00
C SER A 187 6.52 -5.18 -9.04
N PHE A 188 7.13 -5.30 -10.22
CA PHE A 188 8.59 -5.25 -10.36
C PHE A 188 9.15 -3.90 -9.89
N ILE A 189 8.57 -2.80 -10.34
CA ILE A 189 8.98 -1.44 -9.95
C ILE A 189 8.85 -1.27 -8.43
N PHE A 190 7.68 -1.60 -7.87
CA PHE A 190 7.41 -1.48 -6.43
C PHE A 190 8.41 -2.28 -5.60
N HIS A 191 8.57 -3.57 -5.89
CA HIS A 191 9.43 -4.45 -5.11
C HIS A 191 10.92 -4.15 -5.31
N SER A 192 11.32 -3.66 -6.48
CA SER A 192 12.68 -3.17 -6.72
C SER A 192 12.95 -1.93 -5.86
N ALA A 193 12.02 -0.97 -5.84
CA ALA A 193 12.14 0.21 -5.00
C ALA A 193 12.20 -0.15 -3.51
N VAL A 194 11.38 -1.09 -3.02
CA VAL A 194 11.44 -1.57 -1.64
C VAL A 194 12.84 -2.05 -1.26
N ILE A 195 13.53 -2.79 -2.15
CA ILE A 195 14.91 -3.23 -1.91
C ILE A 195 15.86 -2.03 -1.87
N GLN A 196 15.78 -1.12 -2.85
CA GLN A 196 16.71 0.03 -2.95
C GLN A 196 16.55 1.00 -1.77
N LEU A 197 15.33 1.16 -1.26
CA LEU A 197 15.03 2.07 -0.16
C LEU A 197 15.33 1.47 1.22
N LYS A 198 15.92 0.27 1.32
CA LYS A 198 16.19 -0.41 2.60
C LYS A 198 17.07 0.42 3.55
N TYR A 199 18.04 1.15 3.01
CA TYR A 199 19.02 1.94 3.78
C TYR A 199 18.60 3.41 3.98
N ILE A 200 17.45 3.81 3.44
CA ILE A 200 16.92 5.16 3.61
C ILE A 200 16.25 5.29 4.99
N ARG A 201 16.30 6.50 5.57
CA ARG A 201 15.66 6.80 6.86
C ARG A 201 14.20 6.33 6.85
N PRO A 202 13.72 5.62 7.89
CA PRO A 202 12.40 4.99 7.89
C PRO A 202 11.23 5.93 7.57
N LYS A 203 11.25 7.16 8.12
CA LYS A 203 10.22 8.18 7.85
C LYS A 203 10.18 8.55 6.37
N LEU A 204 11.34 8.86 5.78
CA LEU A 204 11.44 9.20 4.36
C LEU A 204 11.09 8.01 3.46
N ARG A 205 11.50 6.79 3.85
CA ARG A 205 11.16 5.55 3.13
C ARG A 205 9.64 5.38 2.97
N ILE A 206 8.86 5.63 4.03
CA ILE A 206 7.40 5.56 3.99
C ILE A 206 6.84 6.53 2.95
N HIS A 207 7.29 7.79 2.96
CA HIS A 207 6.85 8.79 1.99
C HIS A 207 7.23 8.44 0.55
N LEU A 208 8.45 7.95 0.32
CA LEU A 208 8.90 7.54 -1.02
C LEU A 208 8.10 6.34 -1.54
N GLN A 209 7.79 5.38 -0.68
CA GLN A 209 6.95 4.24 -1.04
C GLN A 209 5.51 4.67 -1.33
N ALA A 210 4.95 5.57 -0.51
CA ALA A 210 3.61 6.11 -0.72
C ALA A 210 3.51 6.91 -2.04
N ALA A 211 4.50 7.75 -2.33
CA ALA A 211 4.58 8.49 -3.58
C ALA A 211 4.69 7.53 -4.78
N LEU A 212 5.50 6.47 -4.67
CA LEU A 212 5.64 5.47 -5.72
C LEU A 212 4.33 4.71 -5.97
N ILE A 213 3.67 4.23 -4.92
CA ILE A 213 2.37 3.54 -5.03
C ILE A 213 1.36 4.48 -5.69
N THR A 214 1.29 5.73 -5.26
CA THR A 214 0.38 6.73 -5.82
C THR A 214 0.66 6.98 -7.31
N PHE A 215 1.93 7.05 -7.71
CA PHE A 215 2.33 7.16 -9.11
C PHE A 215 1.93 5.92 -9.92
N LEU A 216 2.14 4.71 -9.39
CA LEU A 216 1.72 3.48 -10.07
C LEU A 216 0.20 3.38 -10.22
N VAL A 217 -0.56 3.81 -9.21
CA VAL A 217 -2.02 3.93 -9.27
C VAL A 217 -2.45 4.95 -10.33
N PHE A 218 -1.78 6.10 -10.41
CA PHE A 218 -2.03 7.07 -11.47
C PHE A 218 -1.75 6.51 -12.87
N ALA A 219 -0.64 5.78 -13.04
CA ALA A 219 -0.20 5.28 -14.34
C ALA A 219 -0.98 4.05 -14.83
N GLY A 220 -1.29 3.10 -13.94
CA GLY A 220 -1.91 1.81 -14.29
C GLY A 220 -3.31 1.58 -13.72
N GLY A 221 -3.81 2.46 -12.86
CA GLY A 221 -5.07 2.27 -12.14
C GLY A 221 -6.29 2.18 -13.08
N SER A 222 -6.27 2.89 -14.21
CA SER A 222 -7.34 2.83 -15.21
C SER A 222 -7.37 1.53 -16.02
N ILE A 223 -6.28 0.75 -16.01
CA ILE A 223 -6.12 -0.47 -16.81
C ILE A 223 -6.46 -1.72 -15.98
N THR A 224 -5.88 -1.84 -14.78
CA THR A 224 -6.01 -3.04 -13.92
C THR A 224 -6.41 -2.73 -12.47
N GLY A 225 -6.52 -1.45 -12.11
CA GLY A 225 -6.56 -0.99 -10.73
C GLY A 225 -5.18 -0.81 -10.08
N ALA A 226 -4.09 -1.23 -10.74
CA ALA A 226 -2.71 -1.20 -10.26
C ALA A 226 -2.59 -1.73 -8.82
N VAL A 227 -2.97 -2.99 -8.61
CA VAL A 227 -3.12 -3.55 -7.26
C VAL A 227 -1.82 -4.17 -6.76
N PHE A 228 -1.10 -4.89 -7.63
CA PHE A 228 0.18 -5.58 -7.42
C PHE A 228 0.30 -6.32 -6.08
N ASN A 229 -0.85 -6.78 -5.56
CA ASN A 229 -1.02 -7.38 -4.26
C ASN A 229 -2.18 -8.40 -4.33
N PRO A 230 -1.90 -9.71 -4.33
CA PRO A 230 -2.92 -10.74 -4.46
C PRO A 230 -3.99 -10.71 -3.35
N ALA A 231 -3.62 -10.35 -2.12
CA ALA A 231 -4.58 -10.27 -1.00
C ALA A 231 -5.53 -9.08 -1.17
N LEU A 232 -5.01 -7.92 -1.58
CA LEU A 232 -5.83 -6.75 -1.87
C LEU A 232 -6.76 -7.00 -3.06
N ALA A 233 -6.24 -7.62 -4.12
CA ALA A 233 -7.02 -8.00 -5.30
C ALA A 233 -8.17 -8.95 -4.93
N LEU A 234 -7.92 -9.92 -4.04
CA LEU A 234 -8.95 -10.81 -3.52
C LEU A 234 -10.06 -10.01 -2.83
N SER A 235 -9.69 -9.09 -1.94
CA SER A 235 -10.67 -8.28 -1.20
C SER A 235 -11.56 -7.47 -2.14
N LEU A 236 -10.97 -6.77 -3.12
CA LEU A 236 -11.69 -5.88 -4.03
C LEU A 236 -12.47 -6.68 -5.09
N HIS A 237 -11.79 -7.56 -5.82
CA HIS A 237 -12.30 -8.08 -7.09
C HIS A 237 -12.90 -9.48 -7.04
N MET A 238 -12.86 -10.22 -5.92
CA MET A 238 -13.34 -11.62 -5.88
C MET A 238 -14.74 -11.83 -6.47
N LYS A 239 -15.72 -10.94 -6.22
CA LYS A 239 -17.06 -11.07 -6.83
C LYS A 239 -17.08 -10.90 -8.36
N CYS A 240 -16.11 -10.17 -8.91
CA CYS A 240 -16.01 -9.91 -10.35
C CYS A 240 -15.55 -11.10 -11.17
N PHE A 241 -14.88 -12.07 -10.53
CA PHE A 241 -14.25 -13.19 -11.19
C PHE A 241 -14.91 -14.53 -10.84
N GLN A 242 -16.15 -14.53 -10.34
CA GLN A 242 -16.83 -15.78 -9.94
C GLN A 242 -17.04 -16.77 -11.11
N GLY A 243 -17.10 -16.30 -12.36
CA GLY A 243 -17.12 -17.16 -13.56
C GLY A 243 -15.75 -17.47 -14.17
N GLU A 244 -14.70 -16.70 -13.82
CA GLU A 244 -13.40 -16.68 -14.52
C GLU A 244 -12.23 -16.54 -13.52
N PHE A 245 -12.27 -17.30 -12.41
CA PHE A 245 -11.29 -17.17 -11.32
C PHE A 245 -9.85 -17.48 -11.76
N HIS A 246 -9.67 -18.25 -12.83
CA HIS A 246 -8.35 -18.51 -13.41
C HIS A 246 -7.69 -17.23 -13.95
N ASN A 247 -8.45 -16.33 -14.57
CA ASN A 247 -7.94 -15.04 -15.04
C ASN A 247 -7.50 -14.15 -13.87
N PHE A 248 -8.26 -14.18 -12.76
CA PHE A 248 -7.86 -13.52 -11.51
C PHE A 248 -6.52 -14.05 -10.98
N ALA A 249 -6.37 -15.39 -10.92
CA ALA A 249 -5.15 -16.01 -10.44
C ALA A 249 -3.95 -15.67 -11.34
N ILE A 250 -4.11 -15.71 -12.66
CA ILE A 250 -3.03 -15.38 -13.61
C ILE A 250 -2.61 -13.92 -13.45
N VAL A 251 -3.56 -12.98 -13.48
CA VAL A 251 -3.24 -11.55 -13.46
C VAL A 251 -2.65 -11.13 -12.11
N TYR A 252 -3.28 -11.51 -10.99
CA TYR A 252 -2.92 -10.96 -9.69
C TYR A 252 -1.97 -11.84 -8.85
N TRP A 253 -1.78 -13.12 -9.19
CA TRP A 253 -0.73 -13.95 -8.59
C TRP A 253 0.47 -14.15 -9.51
N VAL A 254 0.25 -14.53 -10.77
CA VAL A 254 1.37 -14.84 -11.68
C VAL A 254 2.08 -13.57 -12.14
N GLY A 255 1.35 -12.54 -12.59
CA GLY A 255 1.95 -11.28 -13.03
C GLY A 255 2.88 -10.66 -11.96
N PRO A 256 2.36 -10.34 -10.76
CA PRO A 256 3.14 -9.77 -9.68
C PRO A 256 4.30 -10.64 -9.17
N THR A 257 4.25 -11.97 -9.33
CA THR A 257 5.36 -12.86 -8.95
C THR A 257 6.40 -13.01 -10.07
N ALA A 258 5.98 -13.01 -11.34
CA ALA A 258 6.83 -13.12 -12.52
C ALA A 258 7.77 -11.91 -12.69
N GLY A 259 7.26 -10.70 -12.44
CA GLY A 259 8.05 -9.47 -12.51
C GLY A 259 9.33 -9.50 -11.65
N LYS A 260 9.40 -10.37 -10.62
CA LYS A 260 10.52 -10.44 -9.68
C LYS A 260 11.73 -11.23 -10.20
N ARG A 261 11.57 -12.06 -11.23
CA ARG A 261 12.65 -12.92 -11.76
C ARG A 261 13.65 -12.19 -12.68
N GLY A 262 13.39 -10.92 -13.03
CA GLY A 262 14.22 -10.15 -13.96
C GLY A 262 15.61 -9.74 -13.47
N ARG A 263 16.02 -10.07 -12.24
CA ARG A 263 17.39 -9.82 -11.77
C ARG A 263 18.28 -11.02 -12.10
N LEU A 264 18.95 -10.98 -13.26
CA LEU A 264 20.06 -11.88 -13.57
C LEU A 264 21.06 -11.88 -12.39
N PRO A 265 21.60 -13.05 -12.00
CA PRO A 265 22.77 -13.08 -11.12
C PRO A 265 23.91 -12.35 -11.84
N SER A 266 24.38 -11.24 -11.28
CA SER A 266 25.66 -10.68 -11.68
C SER A 266 26.72 -11.73 -11.38
N ALA A 267 27.35 -12.25 -12.44
CA ALA A 267 28.40 -13.25 -12.38
C ALA A 267 29.61 -12.68 -11.61
N GLY A 268 29.65 -12.93 -10.30
CA GLY A 268 30.85 -12.78 -9.50
C GLY A 268 31.84 -13.88 -9.86
N LYS A 269 32.63 -13.67 -10.92
CA LYS A 269 33.81 -14.47 -11.21
C LYS A 269 34.82 -14.32 -10.07
N GLY A 270 35.12 -15.44 -9.43
CA GLY A 270 36.46 -15.89 -9.05
C GLY A 270 37.39 -14.90 -8.35
N GLY A 271 37.55 -15.08 -7.04
CA GLY A 271 38.62 -14.46 -6.27
C GLY A 271 38.93 -15.27 -5.01
N SER A 272 39.44 -16.49 -5.19
CA SER A 272 40.03 -17.29 -4.10
C SER A 272 41.24 -16.55 -3.53
N ARG A 273 41.10 -15.93 -2.35
CA ARG A 273 42.24 -15.57 -1.49
C ARG A 273 42.11 -16.28 -0.15
N ARG A 274 43.10 -17.13 0.10
CA ARG A 274 43.34 -17.90 1.33
C ARG A 274 43.43 -16.95 2.54
N ARG A 275 42.78 -17.28 3.66
CA ARG A 275 43.09 -16.70 4.98
C ARG A 275 44.34 -17.39 5.56
N PRO A 276 45.28 -16.67 6.18
CA PRO A 276 46.22 -17.26 7.11
C PRO A 276 45.57 -17.48 8.50
N PRO A 277 46.03 -18.45 9.30
CA PRO A 277 45.47 -18.74 10.61
C PRO A 277 46.06 -17.81 11.68
N GLY A 278 45.23 -17.38 12.61
CA GLY A 278 45.67 -16.76 13.86
C GLY A 278 45.28 -15.29 14.03
N SER A 279 44.07 -15.04 14.53
CA SER A 279 43.83 -13.99 15.53
C SER A 279 42.50 -14.24 16.22
N VAL A 280 42.59 -14.45 17.54
CA VAL A 280 41.47 -14.45 18.47
C VAL A 280 40.90 -13.03 18.48
N SER A 281 39.61 -12.88 18.19
CA SER A 281 38.85 -11.66 18.47
C SER A 281 37.38 -12.03 18.64
N GLY A 282 36.79 -11.55 19.74
CA GLY A 282 35.55 -12.04 20.32
C GLY A 282 34.33 -12.03 19.40
N GLU A 283 33.42 -12.97 19.67
CA GLU A 283 32.08 -13.04 19.10
C GLU A 283 31.30 -11.75 19.38
N ALA A 284 31.35 -10.82 18.41
CA ALA A 284 30.38 -9.76 18.29
C ALA A 284 29.06 -10.39 17.81
N SER A 285 28.13 -10.51 18.76
CA SER A 285 26.73 -10.87 18.57
C SER A 285 26.09 -10.08 17.41
N GLU A 286 25.92 -10.72 16.26
CA GLU A 286 25.14 -10.21 15.13
C GLU A 286 23.65 -10.24 15.50
N GLN A 287 23.20 -9.18 16.16
CA GLN A 287 21.78 -8.92 16.42
C GLN A 287 21.08 -8.60 15.10
N GLY A 288 20.30 -9.56 14.62
CA GLY A 288 19.28 -9.32 13.61
C GLY A 288 18.36 -8.20 14.08
N HIS A 289 18.54 -7.02 13.49
CA HIS A 289 17.73 -5.85 13.78
C HIS A 289 16.28 -6.10 13.34
N ALA A 290 15.46 -6.53 14.29
CA ALA A 290 14.05 -6.19 14.30
C ALA A 290 13.96 -4.66 14.29
N THR A 291 13.28 -4.09 13.30
CA THR A 291 12.94 -2.67 13.30
C THR A 291 11.86 -2.43 14.36
N SER A 292 12.29 -2.38 15.63
CA SER A 292 11.49 -1.90 16.75
C SER A 292 11.77 -0.41 16.92
N PHE A 293 10.72 0.41 16.95
CA PHE A 293 10.80 1.75 17.52
C PHE A 293 10.48 1.68 19.02
N PRO A 294 11.16 2.45 19.88
CA PRO A 294 10.79 2.60 21.28
C PRO A 294 9.44 3.33 21.41
N GLY A 295 8.61 2.85 22.33
CA GLY A 295 7.32 3.44 22.67
C GLY A 295 7.45 4.81 23.32
N TRP A 296 6.53 5.71 23.00
CA TRP A 296 6.38 7.00 23.65
C TRP A 296 5.24 6.93 24.67
N LEU A 297 5.60 6.89 25.95
CA LEU A 297 4.82 7.40 27.07
C LEU A 297 5.61 8.62 27.59
N PRO A 298 5.02 9.82 27.71
CA PRO A 298 5.76 10.98 28.19
C PRO A 298 5.91 10.92 29.71
N GLN A 299 7.14 10.89 30.22
CA GLN A 299 7.44 11.46 31.52
C GLN A 299 7.73 12.95 31.32
N GLY A 300 7.12 13.77 32.17
CA GLY A 300 7.10 15.23 32.07
C GLY A 300 8.46 15.90 32.26
N GLY A 301 8.53 17.16 31.84
CA GLY A 301 9.67 18.05 32.03
C GLY A 301 9.63 19.27 31.12
N ASP A 302 9.02 20.35 31.64
CA ASP A 302 8.94 21.77 31.31
C ASP A 302 9.69 22.46 30.13
N VAL A 303 8.88 23.31 29.47
CA VAL A 303 9.06 24.74 29.08
C VAL A 303 10.22 25.17 28.15
N GLY A 304 9.84 25.85 27.05
CA GLY A 304 10.75 26.65 26.23
C GLY A 304 10.11 27.23 24.96
N GLU A 305 9.38 28.32 25.13
CA GLU A 305 8.78 29.18 24.10
C GLU A 305 9.84 29.88 23.22
N ALA A 306 9.62 30.02 21.90
CA ALA A 306 9.97 31.23 21.13
C ALA A 306 9.56 31.12 19.65
N ALA A 307 8.69 32.05 19.26
CA ALA A 307 8.24 32.33 17.91
C ALA A 307 9.31 33.01 17.05
N TRP A 308 9.25 32.81 15.72
CA TRP A 308 9.72 33.79 14.74
C TRP A 308 8.76 33.85 13.55
N LEU A 309 8.08 34.99 13.43
CA LEU A 309 7.39 35.46 12.23
C LEU A 309 8.15 36.66 11.65
N SER A 310 8.12 36.77 10.32
CA SER A 310 8.22 37.99 9.50
C SER A 310 9.60 38.61 9.23
N GLY A 311 9.91 38.81 7.94
CA GLY A 311 11.02 39.66 7.49
C GLY A 311 11.35 39.63 5.99
N LYS A 312 10.47 40.24 5.18
CA LYS A 312 10.67 40.90 3.85
C LYS A 312 11.88 40.57 2.95
N SER A 313 11.57 40.31 1.67
CA SER A 313 12.46 40.39 0.50
C SER A 313 13.08 41.78 0.26
N PRO A 314 14.19 41.82 -0.50
CA PRO A 314 14.27 42.68 -1.67
C PRO A 314 14.67 41.91 -2.95
N GLY A 315 14.16 42.39 -4.09
CA GLY A 315 14.26 41.74 -5.39
C GLY A 315 15.61 41.86 -6.09
N LEU A 316 15.86 40.87 -6.95
CA LEU A 316 16.67 41.00 -8.16
C LEU A 316 15.93 40.25 -9.27
N GLY A 317 15.46 40.98 -10.27
CA GLY A 317 14.94 40.41 -11.50
C GLY A 317 16.09 39.90 -12.38
N VAL A 318 15.78 38.91 -13.22
CA VAL A 318 15.97 38.96 -14.68
C VAL A 318 15.78 37.56 -15.29
N ARG A 319 14.85 37.53 -16.27
CA ARG A 319 14.67 36.67 -17.45
C ARG A 319 14.03 35.28 -17.32
N ASP A 320 12.80 35.28 -17.84
CA ASP A 320 12.10 34.19 -18.52
C ASP A 320 13.01 33.36 -19.42
N HIS A 321 12.98 32.05 -19.22
CA HIS A 321 13.13 31.07 -20.29
C HIS A 321 12.04 30.01 -20.13
N GLY A 322 11.08 30.06 -21.06
CA GLY A 322 10.06 29.05 -21.20
C GLY A 322 10.65 27.69 -21.60
N PHE A 323 10.10 26.64 -21.03
CA PHE A 323 10.23 25.27 -21.55
C PHE A 323 8.88 24.85 -22.13
N GLU A 324 8.72 25.05 -23.43
CA GLU A 324 7.73 24.35 -24.25
C GLU A 324 8.13 22.86 -24.31
N CYS A 325 7.29 21.97 -23.76
CA CYS A 325 7.32 20.55 -24.12
C CYS A 325 6.40 20.33 -25.33
N ARG A 326 6.94 20.53 -26.53
CA ARG A 326 6.35 19.97 -27.75
C ARG A 326 6.80 18.52 -27.86
N LEU A 327 5.84 17.58 -27.90
CA LEU A 327 5.90 16.35 -28.69
C LEU A 327 4.52 15.66 -28.65
N CYS A 328 3.67 16.07 -29.58
CA CYS A 328 2.62 15.27 -30.19
C CYS A 328 2.91 15.30 -31.70
N PRO A 329 2.68 14.21 -32.44
CA PRO A 329 2.18 14.32 -33.79
C PRO A 329 0.73 13.82 -33.81
N LEU A 330 -0.18 14.76 -34.04
CA LEU A 330 -1.50 14.53 -34.63
C LEU A 330 -1.32 14.16 -36.11
N SER A 331 -2.10 13.19 -36.59
CA SER A 331 -2.54 13.06 -37.98
C SER A 331 -3.91 12.37 -37.93
N ALA A 332 -5.02 13.11 -38.06
CA ALA A 332 -5.64 13.62 -39.28
C ALA A 332 -6.54 12.56 -39.96
N GLY A 333 -7.83 12.87 -40.05
CA GLY A 333 -8.92 12.06 -40.58
C GLY A 333 -10.24 12.47 -39.95
#